data_AF-A0A2R5FCH6-F1
#
_entry.id   AF-A0A2R5FCH6-F1
#
_cell.length_a   1.000
_cell.length_b   1.000
_cell.length_c   1.000
_cell.angle_alpha   90.00
_cell.angle_beta   90.00
_cell.angle_gamma   90.00
#
_symmetry.space_group_name_H-M   'P 1'
#
loop_
_entity.id
_entity.type
_entity.pdbx_description
1 polymer ?
#
loop_
_entity_poly.entity_id
_entity_poly.type
_entity_poly.pdbx_seq_one_letter_code
_entity_poly.pdbx_strand_id
1 'polypeptide(L)'
;MPAALPPEALATPPAIMARAPECHILSPEEAQVAFHRLRARLPGTAFAGAAPSQVCGMVRVMLQRGTVAYTDATGRYFLLALALDTHVGSPADLSEDIDSAIEARSQYPSEPIPGVARPSDYTPPPLQSKPTLFQK
;
A
#
# COMPACT_ATOMS: atom_id res chain seq x y z
N MET A 1 14.18 37.00 -47.21
CA MET A 1 15.06 35.87 -46.87
C MET A 1 14.27 34.90 -46.02
N PRO A 2 14.19 33.60 -46.36
CA PRO A 2 13.45 32.64 -45.54
C PRO A 2 14.24 32.33 -44.28
N ALA A 3 13.58 32.39 -43.12
CA ALA A 3 14.17 32.02 -41.84
C ALA A 3 14.37 30.50 -41.80
N ALA A 4 15.61 30.07 -41.59
CA ALA A 4 15.96 28.67 -41.38
C ALA A 4 15.38 28.20 -40.04
N LEU A 5 14.59 27.12 -40.07
CA LEU A 5 14.16 26.40 -38.87
C LEU A 5 15.40 25.78 -38.20
N PRO A 6 15.52 25.83 -36.86
CA PRO A 6 16.67 25.24 -36.17
C PRO A 6 16.67 23.71 -36.34
N PRO A 7 17.81 23.11 -36.74
CA PRO A 7 17.92 21.68 -36.94
C PRO A 7 18.39 21.04 -35.63
N GLU A 8 17.48 20.73 -34.71
CA GLU A 8 17.83 19.86 -33.58
C GLU A 8 16.55 19.40 -32.87
N ALA A 9 15.85 18.46 -33.49
CA ALA A 9 15.20 17.44 -32.70
C ALA A 9 16.33 16.66 -32.01
N LEU A 10 16.79 17.18 -30.86
CA LEU A 10 17.63 16.45 -29.93
C LEU A 10 16.91 15.13 -29.68
N ALA A 11 17.40 14.09 -30.33
CA ALA A 11 16.94 12.74 -30.15
C ALA A 11 17.25 12.38 -28.70
N THR A 12 16.26 12.62 -27.82
CA THR A 12 16.33 12.18 -26.43
C THR A 12 16.65 10.69 -26.49
N PRO A 13 17.80 10.24 -25.99
CA PRO A 13 18.09 8.82 -25.98
C PRO A 13 16.94 8.14 -25.24
N PRO A 14 16.49 6.95 -25.70
CA PRO A 14 15.43 6.23 -25.00
C PRO A 14 15.84 6.11 -23.54
N ALA A 15 14.92 6.40 -22.62
CA ALA A 15 15.16 6.14 -21.21
C ALA A 15 15.64 4.68 -21.10
N ILE A 16 16.89 4.50 -20.63
CA ILE A 16 17.47 3.18 -20.44
C ILE A 16 16.65 2.54 -19.32
N MET A 17 15.67 1.74 -19.68
CA MET A 17 14.89 1.01 -18.70
C MET A 17 15.76 -0.13 -18.19
N ALA A 18 16.22 -0.01 -16.94
CA ALA A 18 16.81 -1.15 -16.25
C ALA A 18 15.78 -2.29 -16.26
N ARG A 19 16.25 -3.51 -16.54
CA ARG A 19 15.40 -4.71 -16.48
C ARG A 19 14.77 -4.76 -15.09
N ALA A 20 13.46 -4.98 -15.02
CA ALA A 20 12.79 -5.17 -13.75
C ALA A 20 13.50 -6.29 -12.97
N PRO A 21 13.77 -6.09 -11.68
CA PRO A 21 14.44 -7.11 -10.88
C PRO A 21 13.65 -8.41 -10.93
N GLU A 22 14.37 -9.54 -10.96
CA GLU A 22 13.73 -10.85 -10.98
C GLU A 22 12.96 -11.05 -9.67
N CYS A 23 11.66 -11.36 -9.79
CA CYS A 23 10.82 -11.62 -8.64
C CYS A 23 11.26 -12.91 -7.97
N HIS A 24 11.75 -12.80 -6.73
CA HIS A 24 12.11 -13.94 -5.91
C HIS A 24 11.12 -14.11 -4.77
N ILE A 25 10.34 -15.18 -4.81
CA ILE A 25 9.50 -15.62 -3.69
C ILE A 25 10.41 -16.36 -2.72
N LEU A 26 10.36 -15.97 -1.45
CA LEU A 26 11.19 -16.56 -0.41
C LEU A 26 10.77 -18.00 -0.12
N SER A 27 11.73 -18.83 0.23
CA SER A 27 11.45 -20.17 0.74
C SER A 27 10.85 -20.11 2.16
N PRO A 28 10.14 -21.18 2.60
CA PRO A 28 9.63 -21.26 3.98
C PRO A 28 10.73 -21.11 5.04
N GLU A 29 11.94 -21.60 4.76
CA GLU A 29 13.09 -21.49 5.67
C GLU A 29 13.55 -20.04 5.81
N GLU A 30 13.68 -19.30 4.70
CA GLU A 30 14.03 -17.88 4.71
C GLU A 30 12.97 -17.03 5.41
N ALA A 31 11.69 -17.34 5.18
CA ALA A 31 10.58 -16.69 5.87
C ALA A 31 10.67 -16.88 7.39
N GLN A 32 11.01 -18.10 7.83
CA GLN A 32 11.17 -18.38 9.25
C GLN A 32 12.37 -17.65 9.87
N VAL A 33 13.49 -17.54 9.14
CA VAL A 33 14.66 -16.77 9.57
C VAL A 33 14.33 -15.29 9.72
N ALA A 34 13.65 -14.71 8.72
CA ALA A 34 13.19 -13.32 8.78
C ALA A 34 12.25 -13.10 9.97
N PHE A 35 11.33 -14.03 10.22
CA PHE A 35 10.41 -13.99 11.34
C PHE A 35 11.11 -14.04 12.70
N HIS A 36 12.11 -14.91 12.88
CA HIS A 36 12.91 -14.96 14.10
C HIS A 36 13.65 -13.63 14.36
N ARG A 37 14.22 -13.03 13.32
CA ARG A 37 14.87 -11.71 13.41
C ARG A 37 13.87 -10.63 13.80
N LEU A 38 12.68 -10.65 13.20
CA LEU A 38 11.60 -9.70 13.50
C LEU A 38 11.16 -9.83 14.97
N ARG A 39 10.94 -11.05 15.47
CA ARG A 39 10.57 -11.30 16.87
C ARG A 39 11.60 -10.78 17.86
N ALA A 40 12.88 -10.92 17.55
CA ALA A 40 13.96 -10.40 18.38
C ALA A 40 13.96 -8.86 18.45
N ARG A 41 13.55 -8.18 17.36
CA ARG A 41 13.48 -6.72 17.28
C ARG A 41 12.20 -6.14 17.88
N LEU A 42 11.11 -6.91 17.86
CA LEU A 42 9.79 -6.49 18.34
C LEU A 42 9.26 -7.45 19.43
N PRO A 43 9.91 -7.54 20.60
CA PRO A 43 9.55 -8.51 21.64
C PRO A 43 8.15 -8.29 22.25
N GLY A 44 7.62 -7.06 22.16
CA GLY A 44 6.27 -6.72 22.65
C GLY A 44 5.14 -7.06 21.67
N THR A 45 5.46 -7.52 20.47
CA THR A 45 4.46 -7.81 19.44
C THR A 45 4.01 -9.26 19.53
N ALA A 46 2.69 -9.45 19.63
CA ALA A 46 2.08 -10.77 19.70
C ALA A 46 1.96 -11.38 18.29
N PHE A 47 3.00 -12.09 17.87
CA PHE A 47 3.00 -12.81 16.59
C PHE A 47 2.36 -14.20 16.73
N ALA A 48 1.58 -14.60 15.72
CA ALA A 48 1.00 -15.93 15.58
C ALA A 48 1.84 -16.84 14.68
N GLY A 49 2.44 -16.29 13.61
CA GLY A 49 3.28 -17.06 12.70
C GLY A 49 3.75 -16.25 11.50
N ALA A 50 4.50 -16.89 10.62
CA ALA A 50 4.93 -16.31 9.36
C ALA A 50 4.97 -17.35 8.23
N ALA A 51 4.82 -16.88 7.00
CA ALA A 51 4.90 -17.69 5.79
C ALA A 51 5.48 -16.85 4.65
N PRO A 52 6.03 -17.45 3.59
CA PRO A 52 6.33 -16.74 2.36
C PRO A 52 5.11 -15.96 1.86
N SER A 53 5.32 -14.72 1.42
CA SER A 53 4.30 -13.93 0.73
C SER A 53 4.39 -14.17 -0.77
N GLN A 54 3.28 -14.03 -1.48
CA GLN A 54 3.31 -13.91 -2.95
C GLN A 54 3.94 -12.60 -3.43
N VAL A 55 4.08 -11.60 -2.54
CA VAL A 55 4.84 -10.38 -2.84
C VAL A 55 6.34 -10.70 -2.80
N CYS A 56 7.03 -10.45 -3.91
CA CYS A 56 8.45 -10.76 -4.08
C CYS A 56 9.31 -10.19 -2.95
N GLY A 57 10.18 -11.02 -2.36
CA GLY A 57 11.10 -10.62 -1.29
C GLY A 57 10.44 -10.36 0.07
N MET A 58 9.14 -10.64 0.21
CA MET A 58 8.37 -10.36 1.41
C MET A 58 7.95 -11.64 2.13
N VAL A 59 7.76 -11.49 3.43
CA VAL A 59 7.27 -12.51 4.34
C VAL A 59 5.96 -12.01 4.92
N ARG A 60 4.93 -12.84 4.80
CA ARG A 60 3.64 -12.62 5.45
C ARG A 60 3.79 -12.97 6.92
N VAL A 61 3.39 -12.05 7.79
CA VAL A 61 3.43 -12.21 9.24
C VAL A 61 2.01 -12.09 9.78
N MET A 62 1.56 -13.11 10.49
CA MET A 62 0.26 -13.12 11.14
C MET A 62 0.42 -12.70 12.60
N LEU A 63 -0.36 -11.72 13.04
CA LEU A 63 -0.45 -11.30 14.43
C LEU A 63 -1.55 -12.11 15.16
N GLN A 64 -1.48 -12.19 16.49
CA GLN A 64 -2.44 -12.97 17.29
C GLN A 64 -3.91 -12.55 17.09
N ARG A 65 -4.17 -11.32 16.65
CA ARG A 65 -5.53 -10.81 16.38
C ARG A 65 -6.00 -11.07 14.94
N GLY A 66 -5.34 -11.98 14.22
CA GLY A 66 -5.64 -12.27 12.80
C GLY A 66 -5.19 -11.17 11.84
N THR A 67 -4.56 -10.09 12.33
CA THR A 67 -4.05 -9.02 11.46
C THR A 67 -2.83 -9.51 10.70
N VAL A 68 -2.85 -9.32 9.39
CA VAL A 68 -1.72 -9.61 8.53
C VAL A 68 -0.83 -8.37 8.41
N ALA A 69 0.47 -8.60 8.50
CA ALA A 69 1.53 -7.65 8.28
C ALA A 69 2.60 -8.29 7.40
N TYR A 70 3.57 -7.49 6.97
CA TYR A 70 4.64 -7.94 6.10
C TYR A 70 5.99 -7.52 6.64
N THR A 71 6.99 -8.34 6.37
CA THR A 71 8.39 -7.98 6.62
C THR A 71 9.24 -8.39 5.44
N ASP A 72 10.36 -7.71 5.25
CA ASP A 72 11.34 -8.09 4.24
C ASP A 72 12.18 -9.29 4.71
N ALA A 73 12.91 -9.95 3.80
CA ALA A 73 13.79 -11.08 4.13
C ALA A 73 14.81 -10.79 5.26
N THR A 74 15.15 -9.52 5.49
CA THR A 74 16.09 -9.14 6.56
C THR A 74 15.41 -8.92 7.92
N GLY A 75 14.07 -8.87 7.96
CA GLY A 75 13.29 -8.54 9.16
C GLY A 75 13.48 -7.10 9.65
N ARG A 76 13.93 -6.19 8.77
CA ARG A 76 14.26 -4.79 9.11
C ARG A 76 13.03 -3.90 9.09
N TYR A 77 12.15 -4.13 8.12
CA TYR A 77 10.94 -3.35 7.95
C TYR A 77 9.73 -4.19 8.37
N PHE A 78 8.78 -3.55 9.05
CA PHE A 78 7.53 -4.17 9.43
C PHE A 78 6.39 -3.29 8.94
N LEU A 79 5.53 -3.86 8.11
CA LEU A 79 4.52 -3.15 7.34
C LEU A 79 3.14 -3.68 7.69
N LEU A 80 2.32 -2.85 8.32
CA LEU A 80 0.88 -3.11 8.44
C LEU A 80 0.20 -2.61 7.16
N ALA A 81 -0.04 -3.54 6.23
CA ALA A 81 -0.58 -3.22 4.91
C ALA A 81 -1.51 -4.32 4.40
N LEU A 82 -2.24 -4.02 3.34
CA LEU A 82 -2.94 -5.00 2.52
C LEU A 82 -2.21 -5.08 1.17
N ALA A 83 -1.83 -6.28 0.75
CA ALA A 83 -1.27 -6.51 -0.57
C ALA A 83 -2.36 -7.06 -1.50
N LEU A 84 -2.59 -6.38 -2.62
CA LEU A 84 -3.53 -6.79 -3.67
C LEU A 84 -2.74 -7.18 -4.90
N ASP A 85 -3.03 -8.36 -5.46
CA ASP A 85 -2.58 -8.75 -6.78
C ASP A 85 -3.48 -8.07 -7.82
N THR A 86 -2.91 -7.12 -8.56
CA THR A 86 -3.64 -6.36 -9.58
C THR A 86 -3.91 -7.14 -10.87
N HIS A 87 -3.21 -8.26 -11.10
CA HIS A 87 -3.48 -9.12 -12.25
C HIS A 87 -4.74 -9.95 -12.04
N VAL A 88 -4.94 -10.43 -10.81
CA VAL A 88 -6.08 -11.29 -10.45
C VAL A 88 -7.23 -10.49 -9.83
N GLY A 89 -6.95 -9.31 -9.26
CA GLY A 89 -7.94 -8.47 -8.59
C GLY A 89 -8.31 -8.98 -7.20
N SER A 90 -7.44 -9.75 -6.56
CA SER A 90 -7.65 -10.37 -5.24
C SER A 90 -6.48 -10.09 -4.30
N PRO A 91 -6.60 -10.33 -2.98
CA PRO A 91 -5.46 -10.26 -2.08
C PRO A 91 -4.31 -11.16 -2.57
N ALA A 92 -3.09 -10.63 -2.55
CA ALA A 92 -1.90 -11.36 -2.99
C ALA A 92 -1.65 -12.58 -2.09
N ASP A 93 -1.93 -12.43 -0.79
CA ASP A 93 -1.93 -13.54 0.14
C ASP A 93 -3.36 -13.83 0.59
N LEU A 94 -3.86 -15.01 0.20
CA LEU A 94 -5.10 -15.55 0.72
C LEU A 94 -4.87 -15.91 2.20
N SER A 95 -5.34 -15.07 3.11
CA SER A 95 -5.83 -15.59 4.38
C SER A 95 -7.32 -15.34 4.39
N GLU A 96 -8.11 -16.36 4.72
CA GLU A 96 -9.57 -16.23 4.94
C GLU A 96 -9.88 -15.08 5.92
N ASP A 97 -8.92 -14.74 6.79
CA ASP A 97 -8.98 -13.61 7.72
C ASP A 97 -8.73 -12.21 7.11
N ILE A 98 -8.14 -12.11 5.91
CA ILE A 98 -7.93 -10.81 5.23
C ILE A 98 -9.26 -10.32 4.68
N ASP A 99 -10.02 -11.20 4.03
CA ASP A 99 -11.34 -10.85 3.50
C ASP A 99 -12.28 -10.47 4.64
N SER A 100 -12.27 -11.21 5.76
CA SER A 100 -13.05 -10.84 6.95
C SER A 100 -12.56 -9.55 7.63
N ALA A 101 -11.26 -9.27 7.65
CA ALA A 101 -10.73 -8.01 8.17
C ALA A 101 -11.02 -6.79 7.26
N ILE A 102 -11.05 -6.99 5.95
CA ILE A 102 -11.49 -5.99 4.97
C ILE A 102 -13.00 -5.75 5.14
N GLU A 103 -13.80 -6.82 5.24
CA GLU A 103 -15.24 -6.73 5.50
C GLU A 103 -15.52 -5.99 6.81
N ALA A 104 -14.84 -6.36 7.90
CA ALA A 104 -14.96 -5.71 9.21
C ALA A 104 -14.54 -4.23 9.19
N ARG A 105 -13.61 -3.84 8.32
CA ARG A 105 -13.23 -2.43 8.09
C ARG A 105 -14.16 -1.69 7.13
N SER A 106 -14.80 -2.41 6.22
CA SER A 106 -15.78 -1.88 5.25
C SER A 106 -17.15 -1.64 5.88
N GLN A 107 -17.42 -2.28 7.02
CA GLN A 107 -18.56 -1.94 7.87
C GLN A 107 -18.28 -0.61 8.55
N TYR A 108 -18.87 0.45 8.01
CA TYR A 108 -19.03 1.71 8.74
C TYR A 108 -19.60 1.38 10.13
N PRO A 109 -19.03 1.93 11.22
CA PRO A 109 -19.55 1.66 12.56
C PRO A 109 -21.03 2.05 12.60
N SER A 110 -21.86 1.09 13.02
CA SER A 110 -23.32 1.27 13.18
C SER A 110 -23.63 2.32 14.25
N GLU A 111 -22.75 2.46 15.23
CA GLU A 111 -22.78 3.53 16.22
C GLU A 111 -21.99 4.75 15.74
N PRO A 112 -22.57 5.96 15.82
CA PRO A 112 -21.86 7.17 15.43
C PRO A 112 -20.63 7.38 16.34
N ILE A 113 -19.46 7.57 15.72
CA ILE A 113 -18.24 7.94 16.43
C ILE A 113 -18.44 9.35 17.01
N PRO A 114 -18.31 9.56 18.34
CA PRO A 114 -18.47 10.87 18.96
C PRO A 114 -17.54 11.90 18.31
N GLY A 115 -18.11 12.97 17.75
CA GLY A 115 -17.36 14.07 17.13
C GLY A 115 -17.06 13.92 15.64
N VAL A 116 -17.49 12.83 14.98
CA VAL A 116 -17.37 12.67 13.52
C VAL A 116 -18.74 12.82 12.87
N ALA A 117 -18.94 13.90 12.12
CA ALA A 117 -20.16 14.09 11.34
C ALA A 117 -20.27 13.04 10.22
N ARG A 118 -21.46 12.49 9.98
CA ARG A 118 -21.63 11.53 8.88
C ARG A 118 -21.49 12.26 7.54
N PRO A 119 -21.00 11.61 6.47
CA PRO A 119 -20.96 12.21 5.13
C PRO A 119 -22.33 12.70 4.64
N SER A 120 -23.43 12.12 5.13
CA SER A 120 -24.81 12.54 4.84
C SER A 120 -25.21 13.87 5.46
N ASP A 121 -24.47 14.35 6.46
CA ASP A 121 -24.76 15.59 7.18
C ASP A 121 -23.98 16.79 6.61
N TYR A 122 -23.12 16.53 5.63
CA TYR A 122 -22.40 17.57 4.91
C TYR A 122 -23.33 18.29 3.93
N THR A 123 -23.90 19.41 4.37
CA THR A 123 -24.48 20.39 3.45
C THR A 123 -23.34 21.28 2.97
N PRO A 124 -22.94 21.25 1.68
CA PRO A 124 -21.90 22.14 1.19
C PRO A 124 -22.33 23.60 1.43
N PRO A 125 -21.44 24.48 1.91
CA PRO A 125 -21.78 25.88 2.07
C PRO A 125 -22.11 26.48 0.69
N PRO A 126 -23.09 27.41 0.60
CA PRO A 126 -23.41 28.06 -0.66
C PRO A 126 -22.14 28.76 -1.18
N LEU A 127 -21.84 28.52 -2.46
CA LEU A 127 -20.74 29.16 -3.18
C LEU A 127 -20.88 30.68 -3.05
N GLN A 128 -20.08 31.29 -2.17
CA GLN A 128 -19.98 32.74 -2.10
C GLN A 128 -19.37 33.22 -3.41
N SER A 129 -20.19 33.90 -4.21
CA SER A 129 -19.74 34.60 -5.41
C SER A 129 -18.67 35.61 -4.99
N LYS A 130 -17.44 35.41 -5.47
CA LYS A 130 -16.35 36.38 -5.29
C LYS A 130 -16.81 37.73 -5.87
N PRO A 131 -16.63 38.86 -5.17
CA PRO A 131 -16.87 40.16 -5.77
C PRO A 131 -15.81 40.40 -6.85
N THR A 132 -16.28 40.69 -8.06
CA THR A 132 -15.50 41.08 -9.22
C THR A 132 -14.79 42.41 -8.91
N LEU A 133 -13.50 42.33 -8.55
CA LEU A 133 -12.63 43.50 -8.48
C LEU A 133 -12.16 43.85 -9.90
N PHE A 134 -13.00 44.58 -10.62
CA PHE A 134 -12.60 45.37 -11.78
C PHE A 134 -13.23 46.76 -11.64
N GLN A 135 -12.43 47.74 -11.23
CA GLN A 135 -12.65 49.14 -11.58
C GLN A 135 -11.33 49.68 -12.16
N LYS A 136 -11.44 50.22 -13.38
CA LYS A 136 -10.58 51.27 -13.92
C LYS A 136 -11.25 52.60 -13.59
#